data_AF-A0A1B6FRW4-F1
#
_entry.id   AF-A0A1B6FRW4-F1
#
_cell.length_a   1.000
_cell.length_b   1.000
_cell.length_c   1.000
_cell.angle_alpha   90.00
_cell.angle_beta   90.00
_cell.angle_gamma   90.00
#
_symmetry.space_group_name_H-M   'P 1'
#
loop_
_entity.id
_entity.type
_entity.pdbx_description
1 polymer ?
#
loop_
_entity_poly.entity_id
_entity_poly.type
_entity_poly.pdbx_seq_one_letter_code
_entity_poly.pdbx_strand_id
1 'polypeptide(L)'
;RHLKSLNLDTALLMQRIEEVVIKSLLATAPSIIAACKLFVPSIVNCFELYGFDILIDSELKPWLLEVNLSPSLGCDSPLDTRIKSALLVDLLTLVGLPAVDPVVRPQPRPHRPATADRRDLTTSHWAVNQLTEL
;
A
#
# COMPACT_ATOMS: atom_id res chain seq x y z
N ARG A 1 1.52 8.16 -22.57
CA ARG A 1 0.97 8.82 -23.78
C ARG A 1 1.80 8.51 -25.03
N HIS A 2 3.14 8.53 -24.96
CA HIS A 2 4.02 8.20 -26.08
C HIS A 2 3.82 6.77 -26.67
N LEU A 3 3.83 5.73 -25.84
CA LEU A 3 3.64 4.34 -26.33
C LEU A 3 2.26 4.13 -27.00
N LYS A 4 1.20 4.74 -26.46
CA LYS A 4 -0.13 4.73 -27.07
C LYS A 4 -0.13 5.38 -28.46
N SER A 5 0.60 6.47 -28.66
CA SER A 5 0.70 7.09 -30.00
C SER A 5 1.48 6.25 -31.01
N LEU A 6 2.25 5.26 -30.55
CA LEU A 6 2.91 4.26 -31.40
C LEU A 6 2.03 3.02 -31.65
N ASN A 7 0.74 3.06 -31.30
CA ASN A 7 -0.19 1.93 -31.35
C ASN A 7 0.27 0.69 -30.56
N LEU A 8 1.06 0.90 -29.51
CA LEU A 8 1.47 -0.17 -28.60
C LEU A 8 0.43 -0.36 -27.50
N ASP A 9 0.17 -1.61 -27.15
CA ASP A 9 -0.77 -1.97 -26.10
C ASP A 9 -0.17 -1.69 -24.72
N THR A 10 -0.41 -0.47 -24.23
CA THR A 10 0.04 -0.07 -22.90
C THR A 10 -0.72 -0.77 -21.77
N ALA A 11 -1.93 -1.28 -22.01
CA ALA A 11 -2.68 -1.98 -20.97
C ALA A 11 -2.04 -3.34 -20.71
N LEU A 12 -1.74 -4.08 -21.76
CA LEU A 12 -1.00 -5.35 -21.66
C LEU A 12 0.40 -5.15 -21.06
N LEU A 13 1.11 -4.08 -21.44
CA LEU A 13 2.41 -3.76 -20.83
C LEU A 13 2.30 -3.54 -19.32
N MET A 14 1.31 -2.75 -18.86
CA MET A 14 1.09 -2.53 -17.43
C MET A 14 0.72 -3.83 -16.71
N GLN A 15 -0.13 -4.67 -17.30
CA GLN A 15 -0.45 -5.99 -16.74
C GLN A 15 0.80 -6.86 -16.57
N ARG A 16 1.70 -6.86 -17.57
CA ARG A 16 2.98 -7.59 -17.46
C ARG A 16 3.90 -7.03 -16.38
N ILE A 17 3.90 -5.71 -16.19
CA ILE A 17 4.65 -5.05 -15.10
C ILE A 17 4.08 -5.47 -13.74
N GLU A 18 2.76 -5.46 -13.57
CA GLU A 18 2.08 -5.92 -12.35
C GLU A 18 2.41 -7.38 -12.05
N GLU A 19 2.43 -8.25 -13.06
CA GLU A 19 2.84 -9.65 -12.88
C GLU A 19 4.27 -9.79 -12.34
N VAL A 20 5.21 -8.98 -12.83
CA VAL A 20 6.60 -8.98 -12.32
C VAL A 20 6.61 -8.58 -10.84
N VAL A 21 5.90 -7.51 -10.47
CA VAL A 21 5.81 -7.03 -9.09
C VAL A 21 5.21 -8.10 -8.17
N ILE A 22 4.07 -8.68 -8.56
CA ILE A 22 3.37 -9.70 -7.76
C ILE A 22 4.24 -10.95 -7.57
N LYS A 23 4.85 -11.46 -8.64
CA LYS A 23 5.70 -12.66 -8.57
C LYS A 23 6.91 -12.43 -7.66
N SER A 24 7.52 -11.25 -7.72
CA SER A 24 8.64 -10.89 -6.85
C SER A 24 8.23 -10.82 -5.38
N LEU A 25 7.08 -10.22 -5.06
CA LEU A 25 6.55 -10.19 -3.69
C LEU A 25 6.19 -11.58 -3.18
N LEU A 26 5.58 -12.43 -4.01
CA LEU A 26 5.25 -13.81 -3.63
C LEU A 26 6.51 -14.64 -3.37
N ALA A 27 7.59 -14.41 -4.12
CA ALA A 27 8.86 -15.09 -3.92
C ALA A 27 9.51 -14.74 -2.56
N THR A 28 9.31 -13.52 -2.06
CA THR A 28 9.88 -13.07 -0.76
C THR A 28 8.92 -13.22 0.42
N ALA A 29 7.62 -13.39 0.15
CA ALA A 29 6.58 -13.46 1.17
C ALA A 29 6.86 -14.47 2.29
N PRO A 30 7.34 -15.71 2.06
CA PRO A 30 7.61 -16.65 3.14
C PRO A 30 8.61 -16.12 4.17
N SER A 31 9.68 -15.49 3.71
CA SER A 31 10.73 -14.91 4.56
C SER A 31 10.20 -13.72 5.37
N ILE A 32 9.44 -12.84 4.72
CA ILE A 32 8.82 -11.67 5.38
C ILE A 32 7.82 -12.12 6.44
N ILE A 33 6.92 -13.06 6.10
CA ILE A 33 5.92 -13.58 7.02
C ILE A 33 6.57 -14.26 8.23
N ALA A 34 7.65 -15.03 8.02
CA ALA A 34 8.40 -15.65 9.11
C ALA A 34 8.99 -14.60 10.06
N ALA A 35 9.63 -13.55 9.51
CA ALA A 35 10.15 -12.45 10.32
C ALA A 35 9.04 -11.70 11.07
N CYS A 36 7.92 -11.39 10.42
CA CYS A 36 6.79 -10.73 11.08
C CYS A 36 6.25 -11.55 12.27
N LYS A 37 6.13 -12.87 12.13
CA LYS A 37 5.68 -13.75 13.22
C LYS A 37 6.63 -13.75 14.41
N LEU A 38 7.92 -13.53 14.19
CA LEU A 38 8.93 -13.52 15.24
C LEU A 38 9.06 -12.16 15.92
N PHE A 39 8.93 -11.06 15.17
CA PHE A 39 9.33 -9.73 15.63
C PHE A 39 8.19 -8.71 15.71
N VAL A 40 7.02 -8.99 15.12
CA VAL A 40 5.93 -8.02 15.02
C VAL A 40 4.70 -8.54 15.78
N PRO A 41 4.17 -7.78 16.76
CA PRO A 41 2.99 -8.20 17.54
C PRO A 41 1.74 -8.49 16.70
N SER A 42 1.60 -7.81 15.55
CA SER A 42 0.51 -8.02 14.60
C SER A 42 0.97 -7.66 13.19
N ILE A 43 0.64 -8.49 12.20
CA ILE A 43 1.09 -8.29 10.81
C ILE A 43 0.57 -6.98 10.19
N VAL A 44 -0.54 -6.43 10.70
CA VAL A 44 -1.10 -5.15 10.23
C VAL A 44 -0.36 -3.92 10.76
N ASN A 45 0.60 -4.10 11.67
CA ASN A 45 1.39 -2.99 12.22
C ASN A 45 2.52 -2.55 11.29
N CYS A 46 2.76 -3.29 10.21
CA CYS A 46 3.83 -3.00 9.26
C CYS A 46 3.23 -2.72 7.88
N PHE A 47 3.76 -1.69 7.23
CA PHE A 47 3.59 -1.43 5.81
C PHE A 47 4.95 -1.02 5.26
N GLU A 48 5.17 -1.22 3.96
CA GLU A 48 6.42 -0.87 3.32
C GLU A 48 6.16 -0.37 1.89
N LEU A 49 6.90 0.66 1.50
CA LEU A 49 6.87 1.21 0.15
C LEU A 49 8.11 0.72 -0.60
N TYR A 50 7.90 -0.07 -1.65
CA TYR A 50 8.97 -0.58 -2.50
C TYR A 50 9.10 0.27 -3.77
N GLY A 51 10.34 0.54 -4.19
CA GLY A 51 10.65 1.04 -5.52
C GLY A 51 11.05 -0.10 -6.44
N PHE A 52 10.34 -0.31 -7.55
CA PHE A 52 10.67 -1.33 -8.54
C PHE A 52 11.31 -0.70 -9.77
N ASP A 53 12.56 -1.10 -10.05
CA ASP A 53 13.28 -0.65 -11.23
C ASP A 53 13.10 -1.70 -12.33
N ILE A 54 12.33 -1.35 -13.36
CA ILE A 54 11.90 -2.26 -14.41
C ILE A 54 12.38 -1.74 -15.77
N LEU A 55 13.14 -2.58 -16.46
CA LEU A 55 13.57 -2.33 -17.84
C LEU A 55 12.55 -2.95 -18.81
N ILE A 56 12.13 -2.18 -19.80
CA ILE A 56 11.24 -2.66 -20.87
C ILE A 56 12.09 -2.82 -22.13
N ASP A 57 12.11 -4.03 -22.70
CA ASP A 57 12.84 -4.31 -23.93
C ASP A 57 12.04 -3.94 -25.20
N SER A 58 12.64 -4.18 -26.37
CA SER A 58 12.03 -3.91 -27.67
C SER A 58 10.78 -4.74 -27.96
N GLU A 59 10.57 -5.85 -27.25
CA GLU A 59 9.40 -6.73 -27.39
C GLU A 59 8.30 -6.40 -26.35
N LEU A 60 8.45 -5.29 -25.62
CA LEU A 60 7.58 -4.89 -24.52
C LEU A 60 7.49 -5.95 -23.42
N LYS A 61 8.59 -6.64 -23.16
CA LYS A 61 8.74 -7.51 -22.00
C LYS A 61 9.40 -6.73 -20.85
N PRO A 62 8.76 -6.67 -19.67
CA PRO A 62 9.36 -6.07 -18.49
C PRO A 62 10.34 -7.04 -17.82
N TRP A 63 11.50 -6.52 -17.47
CA TRP A 63 12.57 -7.20 -16.75
C TRP A 63 12.83 -6.47 -15.44
N LEU A 64 12.75 -7.18 -14.32
CA LEU A 64 13.09 -6.63 -13.01
C LEU A 64 14.61 -6.46 -12.93
N LEU A 65 15.07 -5.25 -12.63
CA LEU A 65 16.47 -4.96 -12.35
C LEU A 65 16.76 -5.11 -10.86
N GLU A 66 16.01 -4.36 -10.05
CA GLU A 66 16.16 -4.37 -8.60
C GLU A 66 14.86 -3.94 -7.89
N VAL A 67 14.80 -4.24 -6.59
CA VAL A 67 13.76 -3.79 -5.68
C VAL A 67 14.41 -2.98 -4.57
N ASN A 68 14.09 -1.70 -4.53
CA ASN A 68 14.57 -0.75 -3.54
C ASN A 68 13.64 -0.71 -2.33
N LEU A 69 14.16 -1.06 -1.16
CA LEU A 69 13.45 -0.97 0.14
C LEU A 69 13.36 0.46 0.68
N SER A 70 14.11 1.39 0.08
CA SER A 70 14.14 2.80 0.49
C SER A 70 14.17 3.70 -0.75
N PRO A 71 13.09 3.74 -1.54
CA PRO A 71 13.01 4.61 -2.71
C PRO A 71 13.11 6.08 -2.31
N SER A 72 13.78 6.90 -3.13
CA SER A 72 13.96 8.33 -2.84
C SER A 72 12.64 9.09 -2.86
N LEU A 73 12.32 9.78 -1.76
CA LEU A 73 11.18 10.70 -1.65
C LEU A 73 11.58 12.18 -1.82
N GLY A 74 12.83 12.46 -2.21
CA GLY A 74 13.30 13.82 -2.52
C GLY A 74 12.48 14.46 -3.65
N CYS A 75 12.18 15.75 -3.54
CA CYS A 75 11.32 16.47 -4.48
C CYS A 75 12.13 17.56 -5.19
N ASP A 76 12.99 17.15 -6.12
CA ASP A 76 13.93 18.05 -6.80
C ASP A 76 13.30 18.79 -7.99
N SER A 77 12.11 18.35 -8.43
CA SER A 77 11.34 19.02 -9.49
C SER A 77 9.85 19.16 -9.14
N PRO A 78 9.12 20.06 -9.82
CA PRO A 78 7.67 20.15 -9.70
C PRO A 78 6.94 18.84 -10.06
N LEU A 79 7.51 18.05 -10.98
CA LEU A 79 6.97 16.75 -11.37
C LEU A 79 7.13 15.73 -10.24
N ASP A 80 8.31 15.66 -9.63
CA ASP A 80 8.57 14.78 -8.48
C ASP A 80 7.63 15.10 -7.34
N THR A 81 7.50 16.39 -7.02
CA THR A 81 6.59 16.87 -5.97
C THR A 81 5.17 16.36 -6.23
N ARG A 82 4.66 16.52 -7.45
CA ARG A 82 3.30 16.10 -7.81
C ARG A 82 3.10 14.59 -7.72
N ILE A 83 4.05 13.80 -8.22
CA ILE A 83 3.92 12.34 -8.25
C ILE A 83 4.10 11.76 -6.84
N LYS A 84 5.15 12.17 -6.13
CA LYS A 84 5.51 11.61 -4.82
C LYS A 84 4.53 12.02 -3.73
N SER A 85 4.01 13.25 -3.77
CA SER A 85 2.96 13.67 -2.81
C SER A 85 1.68 12.87 -3.00
N ALA A 86 1.20 12.69 -4.23
CA ALA A 86 0.02 11.88 -4.53
C ALA A 86 0.23 10.42 -4.07
N LEU A 87 1.39 9.84 -4.38
CA LEU A 87 1.75 8.50 -3.94
C LEU A 87 1.70 8.35 -2.41
N LEU A 88 2.25 9.31 -1.67
CA LEU A 88 2.25 9.25 -0.20
C LEU A 88 0.85 9.42 0.38
N VAL A 89 0.03 10.30 -0.20
CA VAL A 89 -1.37 10.45 0.21
C VAL A 89 -2.13 9.14 0.02
N ASP A 90 -2.01 8.51 -1.15
CA ASP A 90 -2.66 7.25 -1.46
C ASP A 90 -2.16 6.14 -0.52
N LEU A 91 -0.85 6.04 -0.30
CA LEU A 91 -0.24 5.07 0.61
C LEU A 91 -0.79 5.18 2.03
N LEU A 92 -0.77 6.38 2.63
CA LEU A 92 -1.21 6.57 4.02
C LEU A 92 -2.72 6.37 4.16
N THR A 93 -3.49 6.71 3.12
CA THR A 93 -4.93 6.43 3.04
C THR A 93 -5.20 4.93 3.02
N LEU A 94 -4.47 4.16 2.19
CA LEU A 94 -4.61 2.70 2.10
C LEU A 94 -4.17 1.98 3.37
N VAL A 95 -3.14 2.47 4.05
CA VAL A 95 -2.72 1.96 5.37
C VAL A 95 -3.79 2.21 6.44
N GLY A 96 -4.71 3.15 6.20
CA GLY A 96 -5.79 3.47 7.12
C GLY A 96 -5.34 4.35 8.30
N LEU A 97 -4.31 5.19 8.09
CA LEU A 97 -3.90 6.15 9.12
C LEU A 97 -4.95 7.26 9.22
N PRO A 98 -5.61 7.42 10.38
CA PRO A 98 -6.60 8.47 10.54
C PRO A 98 -5.91 9.83 10.51
N ALA A 99 -6.49 10.78 9.80
CA ALA A 99 -6.11 12.17 9.93
C ALA A 99 -6.52 12.64 11.34
N VAL A 100 -5.54 12.82 12.22
CA VAL A 100 -5.76 13.34 13.57
C VAL A 100 -5.48 14.84 13.53
N ASP A 101 -6.49 15.63 13.86
CA ASP A 101 -6.28 17.05 14.14
C ASP A 101 -5.55 17.18 15.49
N PRO A 102 -4.31 17.71 15.53
CA PRO A 102 -3.54 17.83 16.77
C PRO A 102 -4.17 18.80 17.78
N VAL A 103 -5.09 19.67 17.35
CA VAL A 103 -5.81 20.62 18.21
C VAL A 103 -7.02 19.97 18.88
N VAL A 104 -7.62 18.96 18.23
CA VAL A 104 -8.73 18.19 18.81
C VAL A 104 -8.15 17.19 19.81
N ARG A 105 -8.16 17.55 21.10
CA ARG A 105 -7.80 16.61 22.17
C ARG A 105 -8.67 15.35 22.04
N PRO A 106 -8.08 14.14 21.97
CA PRO A 106 -8.86 12.92 22.03
C PRO A 106 -9.64 12.91 23.35
N GLN A 107 -10.97 12.91 23.27
CA GLN A 107 -11.80 12.60 24.43
C GLN A 107 -11.38 11.21 24.95
N PRO A 108 -11.16 11.02 26.26
CA PRO A 108 -10.92 9.69 26.80
C PRO A 108 -12.09 8.80 26.38
N ARG A 109 -11.81 7.72 25.65
CA ARG A 109 -12.86 6.74 25.37
C ARG A 109 -13.36 6.22 26.71
N PRO A 110 -14.67 6.18 26.97
CA PRO A 110 -15.20 5.67 28.23
C PRO A 110 -14.64 4.26 28.46
N HIS A 111 -14.06 4.04 29.64
CA HIS A 111 -13.53 2.74 30.05
C HIS A 111 -14.64 1.70 29.92
N ARG A 112 -14.52 0.80 28.93
CA ARG A 112 -15.36 -0.40 28.88
C ARG A 112 -14.88 -1.32 30.00
N PRO A 113 -15.71 -1.69 30.99
CA PRO A 113 -15.31 -2.61 32.04
C PRO A 113 -14.92 -3.98 31.44
N ALA A 114 -13.90 -4.60 32.01
CA ALA A 114 -13.22 -5.80 31.52
C ALA A 114 -14.07 -7.10 31.55
N THR A 115 -15.39 -7.02 31.66
CA THR A 115 -16.29 -8.17 31.87
C THR A 115 -17.36 -8.33 30.78
N ALA A 116 -17.23 -7.66 29.63
CA ALA A 116 -18.09 -7.95 28.49
C ALA A 116 -17.63 -9.23 27.76
N ASP A 117 -18.22 -10.33 28.20
CA ASP A 117 -18.38 -11.68 27.65
C ASP A 117 -17.52 -12.10 26.45
N ARG A 118 -16.84 -13.24 26.63
CA ARG A 118 -15.97 -13.95 25.69
C ARG A 118 -16.79 -14.74 24.65
N ARG A 119 -17.95 -14.23 24.26
CA ARG A 119 -18.91 -14.83 23.33
C ARG A 119 -19.50 -13.73 22.46
N ASP A 120 -18.73 -13.25 21.48
CA ASP A 120 -19.21 -12.57 20.27
C ASP A 120 -18.01 -12.24 19.35
N LEU A 121 -17.38 -13.28 18.80
CA LEU A 121 -16.37 -13.15 17.73
C LEU A 121 -16.99 -13.38 16.34
N THR A 122 -18.33 -13.26 16.21
CA THR A 122 -19.03 -13.55 14.94
C THR A 122 -20.02 -12.46 14.53
N THR A 123 -19.71 -11.16 14.65
CA THR A 123 -20.41 -10.14 13.84
C THR A 123 -19.72 -8.78 13.90
N SER A 124 -18.68 -8.59 13.09
CA SER A 124 -18.17 -7.26 12.74
C SER A 124 -19.01 -6.62 11.63
N HIS A 125 -20.31 -6.50 11.88
CA HIS A 125 -21.31 -5.79 11.09
C HIS A 125 -21.21 -4.27 11.35
N TRP A 126 -19.99 -3.71 11.36
CA TRP A 126 -19.76 -2.30 11.73
C TRP A 126 -19.03 -1.49 10.66
N ALA A 127 -18.81 -2.04 9.46
CA ALA A 127 -18.13 -1.35 8.36
C ALA A 127 -18.99 -1.20 7.09
N VAL A 128 -20.33 -1.23 7.20
CA VAL A 128 -21.21 -1.12 6.02
C VAL A 128 -22.12 0.13 6.03
N ASN A 129 -22.30 0.85 7.14
CA ASN A 129 -23.22 2.01 7.16
C ASN A 129 -22.52 3.37 7.19
N GLN A 130 -21.63 3.62 6.22
CA GLN A 130 -21.20 5.00 5.88
C GLN A 130 -21.00 5.26 4.38
N LEU A 131 -21.57 4.43 3.49
CA LEU A 131 -21.58 4.67 2.03
C LEU A 131 -22.96 4.43 1.41
N THR A 132 -24.02 4.99 2.00
CA THR A 132 -25.35 5.08 1.35
C THR A 132 -26.04 6.42 1.59
N GLU A 133 -25.29 7.53 1.61
CA GLU A 133 -25.83 8.86 1.29
C GLU A 133 -24.73 9.72 0.67
N LEU A 134 -24.48 9.50 -0.63
CA LEU A 134 -24.15 10.45 -1.71
C LEU A 134 -23.95 9.67 -3.02
#